data_AF-A0A8C8SU00-F1
#
_entry.id   AF-A0A8C8SU00-F1
#
_cell.length_a   1.000
_cell.length_b   1.000
_cell.length_c   1.000
_cell.angle_alpha   90.00
_cell.angle_beta   90.00
_cell.angle_gamma   90.00
#
_symmetry.space_group_name_H-M   'P 1'
#
loop_
_entity.id
_entity.type
_entity.pdbx_description
1 polymer ?
#
loop_
_entity_poly.entity_id
_entity_poly.type
_entity_poly.pdbx_seq_one_letter_code
_entity_poly.pdbx_strand_id
1 'polypeptide(L)'
;MVGTVSIIQLYGTSIVRFCLLGATIYYYADAQTTHTTYPNGLEVLQFPNNQIEKHHPDGTKEIVFPDQTVKRFCDGGLEETVFPDGTVVKVEKNGDKMVTFSNGQKEIHTSQFKRREYPDGTIKTVYSSGQQETKYSSGRVRIKDEEGNIILDKKKVTF
;
A
#
# COMPACT_ATOMS: atom_id res chain seq x y z
N MET A 1 -3.39 -3.28 -40.09
CA MET A 1 -2.93 -4.55 -39.49
C MET A 1 -4.13 -5.24 -38.89
N VAL A 2 -4.49 -6.40 -39.43
CA VAL A 2 -5.61 -7.21 -38.93
C VAL A 2 -5.02 -8.17 -37.91
N GLY A 3 -5.42 -8.07 -36.64
CA GLY A 3 -4.95 -8.98 -35.59
C GLY A 3 -5.38 -10.41 -35.89
N THR A 4 -4.50 -11.38 -35.69
CA THR A 4 -4.86 -12.80 -35.77
C THR A 4 -5.63 -13.20 -34.51
N VAL A 5 -6.79 -13.83 -34.71
CA VAL A 5 -7.58 -14.45 -33.64
C VAL A 5 -7.36 -15.96 -33.75
N SER A 6 -7.04 -16.61 -32.64
CA SER A 6 -6.89 -18.07 -32.59
C SER A 6 -7.60 -18.60 -31.35
N ILE A 7 -8.50 -19.56 -31.54
CA ILE A 7 -9.12 -20.29 -30.44
C ILE A 7 -8.21 -21.47 -30.13
N ILE A 8 -7.73 -21.54 -28.89
CA ILE A 8 -6.86 -22.61 -28.41
C ILE A 8 -7.60 -23.32 -27.28
N GLN A 9 -7.81 -24.62 -27.41
CA GLN A 9 -8.42 -25.43 -26.38
C GLN A 9 -7.33 -26.21 -25.66
N LEU A 10 -7.05 -25.85 -24.40
CA LEU A 10 -6.05 -26.52 -23.56
C LEU A 10 -6.76 -27.15 -22.36
N TYR A 11 -6.58 -28.46 -22.17
CA TYR A 11 -7.08 -29.20 -21.00
C TYR A 11 -8.57 -29.00 -20.67
N GLY A 12 -9.42 -28.79 -21.68
CA GLY A 12 -10.87 -28.59 -21.50
C GLY A 12 -11.30 -27.14 -21.24
N THR A 13 -10.35 -26.21 -21.06
CA THR A 13 -10.63 -24.77 -20.98
C THR A 13 -10.63 -24.14 -22.38
N SER A 14 -11.64 -23.31 -22.67
CA SER A 14 -11.69 -22.51 -23.90
C SER A 14 -10.87 -21.25 -23.70
N ILE A 15 -9.75 -21.13 -24.42
CA ILE A 15 -8.89 -19.95 -24.39
C ILE A 15 -8.94 -19.28 -25.75
N VAL A 16 -9.36 -18.01 -25.78
CA VAL A 16 -9.29 -17.21 -27.01
C VAL A 16 -8.03 -16.36 -26.95
N ARG A 17 -7.15 -16.53 -27.94
CA ARG A 17 -5.93 -15.74 -28.11
C ARG A 17 -6.14 -14.64 -29.14
N PHE A 18 -5.80 -13.42 -28.76
CA PHE A 18 -5.73 -12.28 -29.68
C PHE A 18 -4.31 -11.71 -29.69
N CYS A 19 -3.83 -11.32 -30.86
CA CYS A 19 -2.62 -10.53 -30.99
C CYS A 19 -3.00 -9.13 -31.52
N LEU A 20 -2.92 -8.13 -30.65
CA LEU A 20 -3.28 -6.75 -30.98
C LEU A 20 -2.11 -5.83 -30.64
N LEU A 21 -1.56 -5.13 -31.64
CA LEU A 21 -0.49 -4.14 -31.45
C LEU A 21 0.71 -4.68 -30.64
N GLY A 22 1.04 -5.97 -30.80
CA GLY A 22 2.15 -6.64 -30.12
C GLY A 22 1.80 -7.24 -28.74
N ALA A 23 0.65 -6.91 -28.15
CA ALA A 23 0.17 -7.55 -26.94
C ALA A 23 -0.49 -8.91 -27.25
N THR A 24 -0.28 -9.87 -26.36
CA THR A 24 -0.97 -11.17 -26.39
C THR A 24 -2.07 -11.19 -25.34
N ILE A 25 -3.31 -11.45 -25.76
CA ILE A 25 -4.48 -11.48 -24.87
C ILE A 25 -5.02 -12.90 -24.84
N TYR A 26 -5.27 -13.41 -23.63
CA TYR A 26 -5.92 -14.68 -23.34
C TYR A 26 -7.22 -14.41 -22.59
N TYR A 27 -8.32 -15.04 -23.02
CA TYR A 27 -9.58 -15.05 -22.27
C TYR A 27 -9.85 -16.43 -21.71
N TYR A 28 -9.95 -16.56 -20.39
CA TYR A 28 -10.28 -17.81 -19.68
C TYR A 28 -11.78 -17.86 -19.40
N ALA A 29 -12.53 -18.61 -20.22
CA ALA A 29 -13.99 -18.58 -20.18
C ALA A 29 -14.60 -19.01 -18.83
N ASP A 30 -14.09 -20.09 -18.22
CA ASP A 30 -14.65 -20.63 -16.98
C ASP A 30 -14.49 -19.68 -15.80
N ALA A 31 -13.37 -18.96 -15.74
CA ALA A 31 -13.09 -17.96 -14.72
C ALA A 31 -13.62 -16.55 -15.07
N GLN A 32 -14.04 -16.34 -16.32
CA GLN A 32 -14.37 -15.02 -16.88
C GLN A 32 -13.24 -14.00 -16.68
N THR A 33 -11.99 -14.45 -16.82
CA THR A 33 -10.80 -13.65 -16.59
C THR A 33 -10.09 -13.34 -17.90
N THR A 34 -9.73 -12.07 -18.10
CA THR A 34 -8.88 -11.66 -19.23
C THR A 34 -7.46 -11.48 -18.75
N HIS A 35 -6.49 -12.10 -19.42
CA HIS A 35 -5.06 -11.96 -19.16
C HIS A 35 -4.37 -11.37 -20.39
N THR A 36 -3.75 -10.22 -20.22
CA THR A 36 -3.01 -9.52 -21.28
C THR A 36 -1.53 -9.46 -20.94
N THR A 37 -0.67 -9.92 -21.83
CA THR A 37 0.79 -9.74 -21.77
C THR A 37 1.22 -8.71 -22.79
N TYR A 38 1.82 -7.60 -22.33
CA TYR A 38 2.32 -6.51 -23.17
C TYR A 38 3.76 -6.77 -23.63
N PRO A 39 4.22 -6.13 -24.74
CA PRO A 39 5.59 -6.30 -25.25
C PRO A 39 6.70 -5.95 -24.26
N ASN A 40 6.43 -5.07 -23.30
CA ASN A 40 7.37 -4.70 -22.25
C ASN A 40 7.44 -5.73 -21.11
N GLY A 41 6.70 -6.84 -21.19
CA GLY A 41 6.63 -7.89 -20.18
C GLY A 41 5.63 -7.64 -19.05
N LEU A 42 4.87 -6.54 -19.08
CA LEU A 42 3.78 -6.32 -18.13
C LEU A 42 2.65 -7.33 -18.39
N GLU A 43 2.23 -8.04 -17.35
CA GLU A 43 1.03 -8.88 -17.37
C GLU A 43 -0.10 -8.18 -16.63
N VAL A 44 -1.32 -8.23 -17.19
CA VAL A 44 -2.53 -7.64 -16.59
C VAL A 44 -3.64 -8.68 -16.58
N LEU A 45 -4.15 -9.02 -15.40
CA LEU A 45 -5.31 -9.88 -15.21
C LEU A 45 -6.52 -9.02 -14.80
N GLN A 46 -7.65 -9.22 -15.47
CA GLN A 46 -8.92 -8.55 -15.18
C GLN A 46 -9.94 -9.61 -14.80
N PHE A 47 -10.47 -9.52 -13.58
CA PHE A 47 -11.39 -10.48 -12.99
C PHE A 47 -12.84 -9.98 -13.09
N PRO A 48 -13.85 -10.89 -13.03
CA PRO A 48 -15.26 -10.52 -13.16
C PRO A 48 -15.79 -9.65 -12.00
N ASN A 49 -15.10 -9.64 -10.86
CA ASN A 49 -15.43 -8.78 -9.73
C ASN A 49 -14.91 -7.33 -9.88
N ASN A 50 -14.38 -6.95 -11.05
CA ASN A 50 -13.68 -5.68 -11.32
C ASN A 50 -12.32 -5.51 -10.62
N GLN A 51 -11.77 -6.57 -10.03
CA GLN A 51 -10.38 -6.56 -9.58
C GLN A 51 -9.46 -6.62 -10.79
N ILE A 52 -8.37 -5.86 -10.73
CA ILE A 52 -7.29 -5.90 -11.73
C ILE A 52 -5.99 -6.21 -11.02
N GLU A 53 -5.25 -7.20 -11.50
CA GLU A 53 -3.89 -7.49 -11.05
C GLU A 53 -2.90 -7.14 -12.16
N LYS A 54 -1.78 -6.54 -11.79
CA LYS A 54 -0.67 -6.25 -12.69
C LYS A 54 0.60 -6.90 -12.16
N HIS A 55 1.32 -7.62 -13.01
CA HIS A 55 2.64 -8.16 -12.69
C HIS A 55 3.68 -7.48 -13.57
N HIS A 56 4.60 -6.76 -12.93
CA HIS A 56 5.65 -6.02 -13.61
C HIS A 56 6.89 -6.90 -13.82
N PRO A 57 7.68 -6.65 -14.88
CA PRO A 57 8.92 -7.38 -15.14
C PRO A 57 9.98 -7.26 -14.04
N ASP A 58 9.90 -6.19 -13.23
CA ASP A 58 10.81 -5.93 -12.10
C ASP A 58 10.42 -6.70 -10.82
N GLY A 59 9.41 -7.58 -10.88
CA GLY A 59 8.90 -8.35 -9.75
C GLY A 59 7.77 -7.66 -9.00
N THR A 60 7.53 -6.36 -9.21
CA THR A 60 6.45 -5.62 -8.56
C THR A 60 5.09 -6.15 -8.97
N LYS A 61 4.18 -6.29 -8.01
CA LYS A 61 2.77 -6.64 -8.26
C LYS A 61 1.84 -5.55 -7.77
N GLU A 62 0.81 -5.23 -8.53
CA GLU A 62 -0.25 -4.31 -8.14
C GLU A 62 -1.60 -5.04 -8.16
N ILE A 63 -2.44 -4.80 -7.17
CA ILE A 63 -3.84 -5.22 -7.13
C ILE A 63 -4.68 -3.94 -7.02
N VAL A 64 -5.56 -3.72 -7.98
CA VAL A 64 -6.57 -2.67 -7.94
C VAL A 64 -7.89 -3.35 -7.59
N PHE A 65 -8.42 -3.01 -6.42
CA PHE A 65 -9.68 -3.54 -5.92
C PHE A 65 -10.88 -2.76 -6.49
N PRO A 66 -12.10 -3.33 -6.41
CA PRO A 66 -13.30 -2.69 -6.97
C PRO A 66 -13.68 -1.37 -6.29
N ASP A 67 -13.23 -1.17 -5.04
CA ASP A 67 -13.39 0.07 -4.30
C ASP A 67 -12.34 1.13 -4.67
N GLN A 68 -11.50 0.87 -5.69
CA GLN A 68 -10.36 1.68 -6.13
C GLN A 68 -9.17 1.71 -5.16
N THR A 69 -9.17 0.88 -4.11
CA THR A 69 -7.97 0.65 -3.30
C THR A 69 -6.90 -0.02 -4.16
N VAL A 70 -5.66 0.48 -4.09
CA VAL A 70 -4.52 -0.09 -4.82
C VAL A 70 -3.53 -0.66 -3.83
N LYS A 71 -3.23 -1.96 -3.91
CA LYS A 71 -2.19 -2.62 -3.12
C LYS A 71 -1.02 -3.00 -4.00
N ARG A 72 0.18 -2.55 -3.65
CA ARG A 72 1.44 -2.81 -4.34
C ARG A 72 2.36 -3.66 -3.46
N PHE A 73 2.93 -4.70 -4.05
CA PHE A 73 3.93 -5.55 -3.45
C PHE A 73 5.23 -5.36 -4.22
N CYS A 74 6.25 -4.85 -3.54
CA CYS A 74 7.56 -4.63 -4.15
C CYS A 74 8.52 -5.76 -3.77
N ASP A 75 9.47 -6.03 -4.66
CA ASP A 75 10.62 -6.88 -4.33
C ASP A 75 11.37 -6.27 -3.13
N GLY A 76 11.58 -7.08 -2.09
CA GLY A 76 12.11 -6.63 -0.79
C GLY A 76 11.13 -6.75 0.37
N GLY A 77 9.85 -7.05 0.11
CA GLY A 77 8.84 -7.30 1.15
C GLY A 77 8.14 -6.05 1.68
N LEU A 78 8.29 -4.92 0.98
CA LEU A 78 7.50 -3.72 1.21
C LEU A 78 6.12 -3.90 0.58
N GLU A 79 5.08 -3.69 1.38
CA GLU A 79 3.69 -3.58 0.92
C GLU A 79 3.22 -2.12 1.04
N GLU A 80 2.66 -1.57 -0.04
CA GLU A 80 2.06 -0.24 -0.06
C GLU A 80 0.57 -0.34 -0.44
N THR A 81 -0.32 0.26 0.34
CA THR A 81 -1.74 0.35 0.04
C THR A 81 -2.14 1.82 -0.07
N VAL A 82 -2.73 2.21 -1.20
CA VAL A 82 -3.27 3.54 -1.46
C VAL A 82 -4.80 3.44 -1.47
N PHE A 83 -5.45 4.18 -0.58
CA PHE A 83 -6.90 4.23 -0.46
C PHE A 83 -7.48 5.39 -1.29
N PRO A 84 -8.76 5.31 -1.70
CA PRO A 84 -9.41 6.37 -2.49
C PRO A 84 -9.47 7.73 -1.81
N ASP A 85 -9.46 7.77 -0.48
CA ASP A 85 -9.45 9.00 0.31
C ASP A 85 -8.07 9.70 0.35
N GLY A 86 -7.07 9.11 -0.30
CA GLY A 86 -5.68 9.58 -0.32
C GLY A 86 -4.82 9.06 0.84
N THR A 87 -5.37 8.23 1.73
CA THR A 87 -4.59 7.57 2.78
C THR A 87 -3.63 6.56 2.15
N VAL A 88 -2.37 6.59 2.58
CA VAL A 88 -1.33 5.65 2.15
C VAL A 88 -0.82 4.87 3.34
N VAL A 89 -0.82 3.55 3.24
CA VAL A 89 -0.27 2.63 4.25
C VAL A 89 0.94 1.92 3.66
N LYS A 90 2.07 1.95 4.37
CA LYS A 90 3.27 1.18 4.04
C LYS A 90 3.55 0.20 5.15
N VAL A 91 3.86 -1.05 4.79
CA VAL A 91 4.27 -2.10 5.72
C VAL A 91 5.61 -2.64 5.26
N GLU A 92 6.62 -2.45 6.10
CA GLU A 92 7.97 -2.95 5.85
C GLU A 92 8.07 -4.46 6.14
N LYS A 93 9.10 -5.11 5.62
CA LYS A 93 9.34 -6.55 5.81
C LYS A 93 9.43 -6.98 7.28
N ASN A 94 9.87 -6.08 8.17
CA ASN A 94 9.96 -6.32 9.61
C ASN A 94 8.62 -6.16 10.34
N GLY A 95 7.54 -5.80 9.64
CA GLY A 95 6.21 -5.55 10.19
C GLY A 95 5.97 -4.11 10.65
N ASP A 96 6.95 -3.22 10.57
CA ASP A 96 6.75 -1.81 10.88
C ASP A 96 5.78 -1.20 9.86
N LYS A 97 4.82 -0.43 10.36
CA LYS A 97 3.75 0.17 9.56
C LYS A 97 3.81 1.68 9.63
N MET A 98 3.73 2.33 8.48
CA MET A 98 3.56 3.76 8.35
C MET A 98 2.21 4.07 7.69
N VAL A 99 1.47 5.03 8.24
CA VAL A 99 0.22 5.54 7.65
C VAL A 99 0.41 7.02 7.39
N THR A 100 0.14 7.48 6.18
CA THR A 100 0.06 8.90 5.83
C THR A 100 -1.39 9.20 5.47
N PHE A 101 -2.05 10.04 6.26
CA PHE A 101 -3.42 10.45 6.03
C PHE A 101 -3.48 11.62 5.05
N SER A 102 -4.61 11.76 4.35
CA SER A 102 -4.85 12.86 3.40
C SER A 102 -4.80 14.26 4.03
N ASN A 103 -5.04 14.37 5.34
CA ASN A 103 -4.90 15.62 6.09
C ASN A 103 -3.45 15.97 6.49
N GLY A 104 -2.46 15.20 6.04
CA GLY A 104 -1.04 15.39 6.33
C GLY A 104 -0.56 14.81 7.67
N GLN A 105 -1.45 14.24 8.49
CA GLN A 105 -1.03 13.47 9.66
C GLN A 105 -0.30 12.20 9.24
N LYS A 106 0.65 11.76 10.06
CA LYS A 106 1.34 10.49 9.88
C LYS A 106 1.27 9.66 11.14
N GLU A 107 1.21 8.35 10.97
CA GLU A 107 1.41 7.38 12.05
C GLU A 107 2.53 6.40 11.72
N ILE A 108 3.29 6.04 12.73
CA ILE A 108 4.37 5.06 12.66
C ILE A 108 4.12 4.05 13.77
N HIS A 109 3.92 2.79 13.43
CA HIS A 109 3.69 1.68 14.36
C HIS A 109 4.87 0.74 14.24
N THR A 110 5.61 0.56 15.33
CA THR A 110 6.70 -0.39 15.43
C THR A 110 6.45 -1.33 16.61
N SER A 111 7.30 -2.34 16.78
CA SER A 111 7.29 -3.18 18.00
C SER A 111 7.54 -2.39 19.29
N GLN A 112 8.20 -1.24 19.19
CA GLN A 112 8.65 -0.46 20.35
C GLN A 112 7.72 0.71 20.68
N PHE A 113 7.00 1.25 19.70
CA PHE A 113 6.13 2.41 19.92
C PHE A 113 5.08 2.59 18.81
N LYS A 114 4.06 3.38 19.14
CA LYS A 114 3.15 4.01 18.19
C LYS A 114 3.34 5.52 18.26
N ARG A 115 3.66 6.15 17.13
CA ARG A 115 3.87 7.59 17.01
C ARG A 115 2.86 8.18 16.06
N ARG A 116 2.29 9.33 16.42
CA ARG A 116 1.50 10.18 15.53
C ARG A 116 2.18 11.55 15.38
N GLU A 117 2.38 11.95 14.14
CA GLU A 117 2.95 13.24 13.74
C GLU A 117 1.85 14.09 13.13
N TYR A 118 1.73 15.33 13.61
CA TYR A 118 0.70 16.26 13.20
C TYR A 118 1.30 17.36 12.29
N PRO A 119 0.51 17.93 11.36
CA PRO A 119 0.98 18.97 10.45
C PRO A 119 1.54 20.22 11.14
N ASP A 120 1.09 20.51 12.36
CA ASP A 120 1.60 21.63 13.16
C ASP A 120 3.03 21.39 13.70
N GLY A 121 3.59 20.19 13.52
CA GLY A 121 4.88 19.76 14.03
C GLY A 121 4.80 19.08 15.41
N THR A 122 3.61 18.95 16.00
CA THR A 122 3.43 18.19 17.23
C THR A 122 3.63 16.70 16.96
N ILE A 123 4.32 16.00 17.86
CA ILE A 123 4.58 14.57 17.80
C ILE A 123 4.15 13.93 19.11
N LYS A 124 3.33 12.87 19.02
CA LYS A 124 2.91 12.06 20.17
C LYS A 124 3.44 10.65 19.98
N THR A 125 4.20 10.13 20.94
CA THR A 125 4.70 8.75 20.93
C THR A 125 4.17 8.02 22.17
N VAL A 126 3.62 6.84 21.99
CA VAL A 126 3.24 5.89 23.04
C VAL A 126 4.19 4.70 22.91
N TYR A 127 5.01 4.47 23.92
CA TYR A 127 5.97 3.38 23.94
C TYR A 127 5.30 2.08 24.40
N SER A 128 5.90 0.94 24.07
CA SER A 128 5.44 -0.39 24.51
C SER A 128 5.43 -0.54 26.03
N SER A 129 6.22 0.26 26.74
CA SER A 129 6.22 0.37 28.22
C SER A 129 5.03 1.16 28.79
N GLY A 130 4.10 1.64 27.97
CA GLY A 130 2.97 2.48 28.41
C GLY A 130 3.33 3.97 28.55
N GLN A 131 4.62 4.32 28.66
CA GLN A 131 5.08 5.71 28.71
C GLN A 131 4.62 6.49 27.48
N GLN A 132 4.21 7.74 27.69
CA GLN A 132 3.75 8.63 26.62
C GLN A 132 4.59 9.89 26.56
N GLU A 133 5.02 10.27 25.37
CA GLU A 133 5.77 11.49 25.11
C GLU A 133 5.03 12.38 24.11
N THR A 134 4.89 13.67 24.43
CA THR A 134 4.41 14.68 23.50
C THR A 134 5.46 15.77 23.33
N LYS A 135 5.98 15.89 22.10
CA LYS A 135 6.81 17.03 21.66
C LYS A 135 5.91 18.00 20.94
N TYR A 136 5.73 19.20 21.48
CA TYR A 136 4.93 20.24 20.85
C TYR A 136 5.78 21.03 19.85
N SER A 137 5.13 21.60 18.85
CA SER A 137 5.75 22.51 17.88
C SER A 137 6.44 23.73 18.52
N SER A 138 5.95 24.15 19.69
CA SER A 138 6.58 25.19 20.52
C SER A 138 7.94 24.80 21.12
N GLY A 139 8.37 23.53 21.01
CA GLY A 139 9.56 22.98 21.65
C GLY A 139 9.34 22.51 23.09
N ARG A 140 8.12 22.64 23.64
CA ARG A 140 7.75 22.01 24.91
C ARG A 140 7.76 20.50 24.76
N VAL A 141 8.26 19.78 25.76
CA VAL A 141 8.24 18.31 25.84
C VAL A 141 7.56 17.89 27.12
N ARG A 142 6.55 17.03 27.02
CA ARG A 142 5.84 16.46 28.17
C ARG A 142 5.89 14.94 28.10
N ILE A 143 6.31 14.31 29.20
CA ILE A 143 6.36 12.85 29.34
C ILE A 143 5.43 12.44 30.47
N LYS A 144 4.67 11.38 30.24
CA LYS A 144 3.81 10.72 31.22
C LYS A 144 4.20 9.26 31.41
N ASP A 145 4.05 8.75 32.62
CA ASP A 145 4.14 7.31 32.89
C ASP A 145 2.91 6.54 32.34
N GLU A 146 2.85 5.24 32.61
CA GLU A 146 1.78 4.35 32.15
C GLU A 146 0.43 4.70 32.80
N GLU A 147 0.42 5.17 34.06
CA GLU A 147 -0.79 5.64 34.75
C GLU A 147 -1.24 7.04 34.28
N GLY A 148 -0.43 7.73 33.48
CA GLY A 148 -0.74 9.04 32.90
C GLY A 148 -0.32 10.23 33.77
N ASN A 149 0.41 10.00 34.87
CA ASN A 149 1.00 11.06 35.67
C ASN A 149 2.15 11.73 34.91
N ILE A 150 2.35 13.02 35.13
CA ILE A 150 3.41 13.77 34.46
C ILE A 150 4.73 13.51 35.17
N ILE A 151 5.68 12.90 34.48
CA ILE A 151 7.05 12.69 34.98
C ILE A 151 8.03 13.76 34.49
N LEU A 152 7.73 14.42 33.36
CA LEU A 152 8.51 15.54 32.85
C LEU A 152 7.60 16.55 32.12
N ASP A 153 7.85 17.84 32.34
CA ASP A 153 7.26 18.93 31.55
C ASP A 153 8.29 20.04 31.34
N LYS A 154 9.05 19.93 30.26
CA LYS A 154 10.11 20.87 29.89
C LYS A 154 9.54 21.90 28.91
N LYS A 155 9.48 23.17 29.31
CA LYS A 155 9.15 24.28 28.41
C LYS A 155 10.39 24.71 27.61
N LYS A 156 10.18 25.24 26.41
CA LYS A 156 11.27 25.84 25.62
C LYS A 156 11.82 27.04 26.41
N VAL A 157 13.13 27.07 26.60
CA VAL A 157 13.83 28.22 27.20
C VAL A 157 14.13 29.19 26.06
N THR A 158 13.52 30.36 26.07
CA THR A 158 13.92 31.52 25.27
C THR A 158 15.03 32.24 26.03
N PHE A 159 16.18 32.45 25.39
CA PHE A 159 17.25 33.34 25.85
C PHE A 159 16.96 34.77 25.40
#